data_AF-A0A317XJJ9-F1
#
_entry.id   AF-A0A317XJJ9-F1
#
_cell.length_a   1.000
_cell.length_b   1.000
_cell.length_c   1.000
_cell.angle_alpha   90.00
_cell.angle_beta   90.00
_cell.angle_gamma   90.00
#
_symmetry.space_group_name_H-M   'P 1'
#
loop_
_entity.id
_entity.type
_entity.pdbx_description
1 polymer ?
#
loop_
_entity_poly.entity_id
_entity_poly.type
_entity_poly.pdbx_seq_one_letter_code
_entity_poly.pdbx_strand_id
1 'polypeptide(L)' 'KQDFQGQRLADRIMQELLVLGAAIAFLVGYFRQDLYLCMLLYGAVFVATALISVPPWPMYNKHHVEWLPNL' A
#
# COMPACT_ATOMS: atom_id res chain seq x y z
N LYS A 1 7.37 21.49 2.37
CA LYS A 1 8.38 20.43 2.14
C LYS A 1 7.62 19.19 1.68
N GLN A 2 7.72 18.80 0.41
CA GLN A 2 7.04 17.62 -0.15
C GLN A 2 8.11 16.61 -0.59
N ASP A 3 8.01 15.36 -0.12
CA ASP A 3 8.93 14.27 -0.48
C ASP A 3 8.32 13.44 -1.62
N PHE A 4 8.73 13.75 -2.87
CA PHE A 4 8.25 13.04 -4.05
C PHE A 4 8.78 11.60 -4.15
N GLN A 5 9.96 11.32 -3.57
CA GLN A 5 10.53 9.97 -3.62
C GLN A 5 9.77 9.05 -2.66
N GLY A 6 9.48 9.54 -1.45
CA GLY A 6 8.65 8.87 -0.47
C GLY A 6 7.25 8.58 -0.97
N GLN A 7 6.62 9.56 -1.64
CA GLN A 7 5.30 9.36 -2.28
C GLN A 7 5.34 8.24 -3.33
N ARG A 8 6.32 8.26 -4.25
CA ARG A 8 6.47 7.19 -5.25
C ARG A 8 6.71 5.81 -4.64
N LEU A 9 7.45 5.74 -3.53
CA LEU A 9 7.68 4.50 -2.81
C LEU A 9 6.39 3.98 -2.17
N ALA A 10 5.63 4.86 -1.50
CA ALA A 10 4.34 4.52 -0.89
C ALA A 10 3.35 4.02 -1.94
N ASP A 11 3.26 4.68 -3.10
CA ASP A 11 2.40 4.25 -4.22
C ASP A 11 2.79 2.88 -4.76
N ARG A 12 4.09 2.62 -4.94
CA ARG A 12 4.59 1.31 -5.41
C ARG A 12 4.24 0.20 -4.42
N ILE A 13 4.52 0.41 -3.13
CA ILE A 13 4.22 -0.57 -2.07
C ILE A 13 2.72 -0.86 -2.02
N MET A 14 1.88 0.17 -2.13
CA MET A 14 0.43 0.01 -2.18
C MET A 14 -0.01 -0.88 -3.35
N GLN A 15 0.47 -0.60 -4.57
CA GLN A 15 0.11 -1.39 -5.75
C GLN A 15 0.59 -2.84 -5.64
N GLU A 16 1.83 -3.06 -5.23
CA GLU A 16 2.40 -4.41 -5.08
C GLU A 16 1.64 -5.24 -4.05
N LEU A 17 1.36 -4.66 -2.87
CA LEU A 17 0.62 -5.35 -1.80
C LEU A 17 -0.82 -5.70 -2.22
N LEU A 18 -1.54 -4.76 -2.85
CA LEU A 18 -2.91 -5.01 -3.30
C LEU A 18 -2.97 -6.06 -4.40
N VAL A 19 -2.07 -6.01 -5.40
CA VAL A 19 -2.06 -6.97 -6.51
C VAL A 19 -1.71 -8.37 -6.01
N LEU A 20 -0.66 -8.51 -5.20
CA LEU A 20 -0.26 -9.80 -4.64
C LEU A 20 -1.32 -10.37 -3.70
N GLY A 21 -1.88 -9.54 -2.82
CA GLY A 21 -2.91 -9.96 -1.90
C GLY A 21 -4.24 -10.29 -2.60
N ALA A 22 -4.61 -9.58 -3.67
CA ALA A 22 -5.75 -9.94 -4.51
C ALA A 22 -5.56 -11.31 -5.17
N ALA A 23 -4.38 -11.59 -5.73
CA ALA A 23 -4.08 -12.88 -6.34
C ALA A 23 -4.19 -14.02 -5.31
N ILE A 24 -3.64 -13.84 -4.10
CA ILE A 24 -3.71 -14.84 -3.02
C ILE A 24 -5.16 -15.04 -2.55
N ALA A 25 -5.88 -13.95 -2.28
CA ALA A 25 -7.28 -14.02 -1.84
C ALA A 25 -8.16 -14.71 -2.87
N PHE A 26 -7.96 -14.40 -4.15
CA PHE A 26 -8.66 -15.05 -5.26
C PHE A 26 -8.36 -16.55 -5.34
N LEU A 27 -7.08 -16.95 -5.30
CA LEU A 27 -6.72 -18.37 -5.34
C LEU A 27 -7.33 -19.15 -4.16
N VAL A 28 -7.24 -18.61 -2.94
CA VAL A 28 -7.80 -19.25 -1.74
C VAL A 28 -9.33 -19.35 -1.83
N GLY A 29 -10.00 -18.27 -2.24
CA GLY A 29 -11.45 -18.24 -2.43
C GLY A 29 -11.91 -19.20 -3.53
N TYR A 30 -11.18 -19.26 -4.63
CA TYR A 30 -11.46 -20.17 -5.75
C TYR A 30 -11.34 -21.63 -5.33
N PHE A 31 -10.26 -22.04 -4.65
CA PHE A 31 -10.12 -23.42 -4.18
C PHE A 31 -11.16 -23.82 -3.14
N ARG A 32 -11.63 -22.87 -2.31
CA ARG A 32 -12.72 -23.11 -1.36
C ARG A 32 -14.12 -22.95 -1.94
N GLN A 33 -14.25 -22.50 -3.19
CA GLN A 33 -15.53 -22.15 -3.82
C GLN A 33 -16.36 -21.18 -2.95
N ASP A 34 -15.68 -20.27 -2.25
CA ASP A 34 -16.29 -19.35 -1.28
C ASP A 34 -15.91 -17.90 -1.60
N LEU A 35 -16.86 -17.16 -2.17
CA LEU A 35 -16.71 -15.75 -2.51
C LEU A 35 -16.64 -14.86 -1.26
N TYR A 36 -17.35 -15.21 -0.19
CA TYR A 36 -17.30 -14.45 1.06
C TYR A 36 -15.91 -14.51 1.66
N LEU A 37 -15.29 -15.70 1.70
CA LEU A 37 -13.91 -15.86 2.15
C LEU A 37 -12.92 -15.07 1.27
N CYS A 38 -13.09 -15.09 -0.05
CA CYS A 38 -12.27 -14.29 -0.97
C CYS A 38 -12.32 -12.80 -0.61
N MET A 39 -13.53 -12.27 -0.43
CA MET A 39 -13.75 -10.86 -0.11
C MET A 39 -13.24 -10.49 1.28
N LEU A 40 -13.42 -11.37 2.27
CA LEU A 40 -12.89 -11.18 3.63
C LEU A 40 -11.36 -11.07 3.62
N LEU A 41 -10.67 -11.98 2.92
CA LEU A 41 -9.22 -11.98 2.82
C LEU A 41 -8.71 -10.75 2.09
N TYR A 42 -9.34 -10.38 0.96
CA TYR A 42 -8.96 -9.19 0.23
C TYR A 42 -9.22 -7.91 1.04
N GLY A 43 -10.32 -7.84 1.80
CA GLY A 43 -10.60 -6.74 2.72
C GLY A 43 -9.54 -6.60 3.81
N ALA A 44 -9.06 -7.71 4.38
CA ALA A 44 -7.97 -7.70 5.34
C ALA A 44 -6.66 -7.19 4.72
N VAL A 45 -6.32 -7.65 3.51
CA VAL A 45 -5.17 -7.14 2.73
C VAL A 45 -5.29 -5.63 2.50
N PHE A 46 -6.46 -5.16 2.11
CA PHE A 46 -6.70 -3.74 1.85
C PHE A 46 -6.46 -2.89 3.09
N VAL A 47 -7.02 -3.27 4.24
CA VAL A 47 -6.82 -2.57 5.51
C VAL A 47 -5.35 -2.57 5.92
N ALA A 48 -4.67 -3.71 5.82
CA ALA A 48 -3.24 -3.80 6.13
C ALA A 48 -2.41 -2.91 5.19
N THR A 49 -2.72 -2.92 3.90
CA THR A 49 -2.03 -2.09 2.91
C THR A 49 -2.22 -0.61 3.21
N ALA A 50 -3.45 -0.19 3.52
CA ALA A 50 -3.74 1.20 3.89
C ALA A 50 -2.94 1.63 5.14
N LEU A 51 -2.84 0.77 6.16
CA LEU A 51 -2.03 1.06 7.34
C LEU A 51 -0.53 1.18 7.02
N ILE A 52 -0.03 0.46 6.01
CA ILE A 52 1.38 0.50 5.61
C ILE A 52 1.69 1.67 4.68
N SER A 53 0.80 2.03 3.76
CA SER A 53 1.07 3.02 2.71
C SER A 53 0.59 4.43 3.03
N VAL A 54 -0.49 4.59 3.80
CA VAL A 54 -1.15 5.89 4.02
C VAL A 54 -0.47 6.74 5.11
N PRO A 55 -0.09 6.20 6.29
CA PRO A 55 0.54 7.02 7.32
C PRO A 55 1.90 7.56 6.86
N PRO A 56 2.31 8.75 7.33
CA PRO A 56 3.60 9.35 6.99
C PRO A 56 4.73 8.69 7.79
N TRP A 57 5.02 7.43 7.50
CA TRP A 57 6.09 6.70 8.15
C TRP A 57 7.44 7.37 7.90
N PRO A 58 8.40 7.29 8.85
CA PRO A 58 9.73 7.87 8.66
C PRO A 58 10.48 7.28 7.46
N MET A 59 10.06 6.13 6.93
CA MET A 59 10.57 5.56 5.69
C MET A 59 10.23 6.41 4.46
N TYR A 60 9.06 7.08 4.44
CA TYR A 60 8.55 7.86 3.32
C TYR A 60 8.85 9.37 3.41
N ASN A 61 9.58 9.82 4.44
CA ASN A 61 9.84 11.24 4.66
C ASN A 61 11.34 11.53 4.87
N LYS A 62 12.18 10.95 4.00
CA LYS A 62 13.65 11.06 4.11
C LYS A 62 14.22 12.15 3.19
N HIS A 63 13.56 12.44 2.08
CA HIS A 63 14.06 13.34 1.05
C HIS A 63 13.18 14.59 0.99
N HIS A 64 13.46 15.52 1.91
CA HIS A 64 12.75 16.78 1.95
C HIS A 64 13.22 17.70 0.81
N VAL A 65 12.36 17.99 -0.16
CA VAL A 65 12.67 19.00 -1.18
C VAL A 65 12.52 20.40 -0.59
N GLU A 66 13.61 21.17 -0.61
CA GLU A 66 13.61 22.61 -0.31
C GLU A 66 13.28 23.39 -1.58
N TRP A 67 12.13 24.07 -1.54
CA TRP A 67 11.57 24.77 -2.69
C TRP A 67 12.07 26.20 -2.85
N LEU A 68 12.57 26.82 -1.79
CA LEU A 68 13.20 28.14 -1.79
C LEU A 68 14.50 28.05 -0.98
N PRO A 69 15.62 28.61 -1.47
CA PRO A 69 16.79 28.82 -0.62
C PRO A 69 16.40 29.78 0.52
N ASN A 70 16.79 29.44 1.76
CA ASN A 70 16.64 30.37 2.87
C ASN A 70 17.49 31.61 2.58
N LEU A 71 16.85 32.78 2.48
CA LEU A 71 17.50 34.09 2.37
C LEU A 71 18.29 34.41 3.64
#